data_AF-A0A6J5VNF3-F1
#
_entry.id   AF-A0A6J5VNF3-F1
#
_cell.length_a   1.000
_cell.length_b   1.000
_cell.length_c   1.000
_cell.angle_alpha   90.00
_cell.angle_beta   90.00
_cell.angle_gamma   90.00
#
_symmetry.space_group_name_H-M   'P 1'
#
loop_
_entity.id
_entity.type
_entity.pdbx_description
1 polymer ?
#
loop_
_entity_poly.entity_id
_entity_poly.type
_entity_poly.pdbx_seq_one_letter_code
_entity_poly.pdbx_strand_id
1 'polypeptide(L)'
;MDRVGVEHRSVIISFNLAEENVREIPLPLASIDRRDYIVGAFRDCLCLTHGGADGGMHNEFWIMKEYGVRESWTKIRSPIPYSVLQHSGFWKKSHDLLVFRD
;
A
#
# COMPACT_ATOMS: atom_id res chain seq x y z
N MET A 1 -18.38 16.00 -28.98
CA MET A 1 -18.88 16.19 -27.59
C MET A 1 -17.91 15.45 -26.70
N ASP A 2 -16.82 16.12 -26.36
CA ASP A 2 -15.76 15.56 -25.54
C ASP A 2 -16.26 15.47 -24.10
N ARG A 3 -16.45 14.24 -23.62
CA ARG A 3 -16.60 14.02 -22.19
C ARG A 3 -15.23 14.26 -21.59
N VAL A 4 -15.03 15.45 -21.01
CA VAL A 4 -13.93 15.68 -20.06
C VAL A 4 -14.11 14.63 -18.96
N GLY A 5 -13.31 13.57 -19.03
CA GLY A 5 -13.25 12.58 -17.96
C GLY A 5 -12.74 13.29 -16.73
N VAL A 6 -13.58 13.43 -15.70
CA VAL A 6 -13.12 13.91 -14.41
C VAL A 6 -12.14 12.87 -13.88
N GLU A 7 -10.85 13.22 -13.85
CA GLU A 7 -9.83 12.37 -13.28
C GLU A 7 -10.06 12.30 -11.77
N HIS A 8 -10.61 11.18 -11.30
CA HIS A 8 -10.81 10.96 -9.87
C HIS A 8 -9.47 10.66 -9.21
N ARG A 9 -8.88 11.70 -8.60
CA ARG A 9 -7.66 11.56 -7.79
C ARG A 9 -7.97 10.79 -6.51
N SER A 10 -7.37 9.62 -6.33
CA SER A 10 -7.39 8.88 -5.07
C SER A 10 -6.22 9.32 -4.17
N VAL A 11 -6.47 9.42 -2.87
CA VAL A 11 -5.48 9.77 -1.84
C VAL A 11 -5.68 8.88 -0.61
N ILE A 12 -4.62 8.74 0.20
CA ILE A 12 -4.72 8.17 1.54
C ILE A 12 -4.99 9.33 2.50
N ILE A 13 -5.97 9.18 3.38
CA ILE A 13 -6.23 10.17 4.42
C ILE A 13 -5.59 9.70 5.72
N SER A 14 -4.77 10.56 6.31
CA SER A 14 -4.16 10.34 7.63
C SER A 14 -4.73 11.33 8.63
N PHE A 15 -4.94 10.86 9.87
CA PHE A 15 -5.34 11.70 10.99
C PHE A 15 -4.21 11.72 12.02
N ASN A 16 -3.65 12.89 12.26
CA ASN A 16 -2.61 13.09 13.27
C ASN A 16 -3.29 13.31 14.63
N LEU A 17 -3.11 12.36 15.56
CA LEU A 17 -3.69 12.43 16.91
C LEU A 17 -3.09 13.54 17.76
N ALA A 18 -1.80 13.89 17.57
CA ALA A 18 -1.13 14.89 18.40
C ALA A 18 -1.52 16.32 18.02
N GLU A 19 -1.76 16.55 16.73
CA GLU A 19 -2.13 17.87 16.19
C GLU A 19 -3.62 17.98 15.85
N GLU A 20 -4.39 16.91 16.05
CA GLU A 20 -5.82 16.79 15.73
C GLU A 20 -6.19 17.26 14.31
N ASN A 21 -5.32 16.98 13.33
CA ASN A 21 -5.52 17.39 11.95
C ASN A 21 -5.52 16.23 10.96
N VAL A 22 -6.20 16.48 9.83
CA VAL A 22 -6.28 15.55 8.71
C VAL A 22 -5.26 15.99 7.66
N ARG A 23 -4.50 15.03 7.13
CA ARG A 23 -3.52 15.26 6.06
C ARG A 23 -3.72 14.24 4.95
N GLU A 24 -3.58 14.70 3.71
CA GLU A 24 -3.56 13.83 2.54
C GLU A 24 -2.16 13.26 2.32
N ILE A 25 -2.10 11.98 2.01
CA ILE A 25 -0.89 11.29 1.60
C ILE A 25 -1.06 10.86 0.13
N PRO A 26 -0.13 11.23 -0.75
CA PRO A 26 -0.21 10.88 -2.15
C PRO A 26 -0.01 9.38 -2.36
N LEU A 27 -0.76 8.80 -3.31
CA LEU A 27 -0.52 7.45 -3.82
C LEU A 27 0.77 7.39 -4.68
N PRO A 28 1.38 6.20 -4.83
CA PRO A 28 2.57 6.03 -5.66
C PRO A 28 2.33 6.31 -7.14
N LEU A 29 1.11 6.05 -7.64
CA LEU A 29 0.72 6.25 -9.03
C LEU A 29 -0.63 6.97 -9.08
N ALA A 30 -0.80 7.85 -10.06
CA ALA A 30 -2.03 8.62 -10.25
C ALA A 30 -3.25 7.73 -10.62
N SER A 31 -3.00 6.61 -11.31
CA SER A 31 -4.02 5.70 -11.85
C SER A 31 -4.34 4.52 -10.94
N ILE A 32 -3.93 4.54 -9.66
CA ILE A 32 -4.32 3.48 -8.72
C ILE A 32 -5.81 3.61 -8.42
N ASP A 33 -6.58 2.57 -8.77
CA ASP A 33 -7.95 2.42 -8.28
C ASP A 33 -7.89 2.00 -6.80
N ARG A 34 -8.49 2.82 -5.93
CA ARG A 34 -8.61 2.54 -4.50
C ARG A 34 -9.29 1.20 -4.20
N ARG A 35 -10.10 0.66 -5.11
CA ARG A 35 -10.79 -0.64 -4.92
C ARG A 35 -9.82 -1.81 -4.96
N ASP A 36 -8.68 -1.61 -5.61
CA ASP A 36 -7.72 -2.67 -5.87
C ASP A 36 -6.63 -2.75 -4.81
N TYR A 37 -6.54 -1.77 -3.90
CA TYR A 37 -5.44 -1.69 -2.93
C TYR A 37 -5.91 -1.56 -1.48
N ILE A 38 -5.17 -2.23 -0.59
CA ILE A 38 -5.34 -2.20 0.85
C ILE A 38 -4.13 -1.48 1.46
N VAL A 39 -4.42 -0.54 2.37
CA VAL A 39 -3.42 0.17 3.17
C VAL A 39 -3.02 -0.70 4.36
N GLY A 40 -1.72 -0.84 4.61
CA GLY A 40 -1.20 -1.58 5.75
C GLY A 40 0.09 -0.99 6.30
N ALA A 41 0.68 -1.68 7.26
CA ALA A 41 2.02 -1.42 7.77
C ALA A 41 2.91 -2.62 7.44
N PHE A 42 4.11 -2.34 6.92
CA PHE A 42 5.15 -3.34 6.77
C PHE A 42 6.39 -2.84 7.51
N ARG A 43 6.73 -3.53 8.61
CA ARG A 43 7.67 -3.02 9.62
C ARG A 43 7.18 -1.66 10.12
N ASP A 44 7.95 -0.60 9.88
CA ASP A 44 7.64 0.77 10.30
C ASP A 44 7.24 1.67 9.11
N CYS A 45 7.03 1.08 7.92
CA CYS A 45 6.62 1.81 6.72
C CYS A 45 5.14 1.63 6.42
N LEU A 46 4.47 2.71 6.00
CA LEU A 46 3.17 2.64 5.34
C LEU A 46 3.31 1.83 4.04
N CYS A 47 2.40 0.88 3.80
CA CYS A 47 2.44 0.05 2.60
C CYS A 47 1.09 -0.04 1.88
N LEU A 48 1.13 -0.32 0.58
CA LEU A 48 -0.03 -0.62 -0.25
C LEU A 48 0.14 -2.00 -0.88
N THR A 49 -0.86 -2.85 -0.68
CA THR A 49 -0.91 -4.22 -1.23
C THR A 49 -2.15 -4.37 -2.10
N HIS A 50 -2.11 -5.22 -3.11
CA HIS A 50 -3.29 -5.48 -3.94
C HIS A 50 -4.32 -6.31 -3.16
N GLY A 51 -5.60 -5.91 -3.20
CA GLY A 51 -6.71 -6.55 -2.49
C GLY A 51 -7.22 -7.83 -3.14
N GLY A 52 -6.75 -8.16 -4.35
CA GLY A 52 -7.03 -9.43 -5.03
C GLY A 52 -8.40 -9.52 -5.73
N ALA A 53 -9.12 -8.40 -5.85
CA ALA A 53 -10.45 -8.37 -6.48
C ALA A 53 -10.44 -8.74 -7.98
N ASP A 54 -9.28 -8.62 -8.63
CA ASP A 54 -9.06 -9.00 -10.04
C ASP A 54 -8.77 -10.49 -10.24
N GLY A 55 -8.70 -11.28 -9.16
CA GLY A 55 -8.30 -12.70 -9.20
C GLY A 55 -6.82 -12.91 -9.58
N GLY A 56 -6.04 -11.83 -9.65
CA GLY A 56 -4.63 -11.86 -10.01
C GLY A 56 -3.74 -12.34 -8.87
N MET A 57 -2.61 -12.93 -9.22
CA MET A 57 -1.58 -13.34 -8.27
C MET A 57 -0.58 -12.20 -8.08
N HIS A 58 -0.70 -11.47 -6.96
CA HIS A 58 0.09 -10.27 -6.69
C HIS A 58 1.24 -10.58 -5.74
N ASN A 59 2.47 -10.45 -6.25
CA ASN A 59 3.71 -10.62 -5.47
C ASN A 59 4.50 -9.32 -5.34
N GLU A 60 3.90 -8.19 -5.70
CA GLU A 60 4.45 -6.85 -5.55
C GLU A 60 3.59 -6.00 -4.62
N PHE A 61 4.25 -5.13 -3.86
CA PHE A 61 3.60 -4.16 -2.99
C PHE A 61 4.44 -2.90 -2.90
N TRP A 62 3.83 -1.79 -2.49
CA TRP A 62 4.52 -0.51 -2.32
C TRP A 62 4.82 -0.26 -0.85
N ILE A 63 5.98 0.33 -0.55
CA ILE A 63 6.31 0.88 0.77
C ILE A 63 6.69 2.35 0.64
N MET A 64 6.23 3.19 1.57
CA MET A 64 6.61 4.61 1.67
C MET A 64 7.78 4.73 2.61
N LYS A 65 8.97 5.05 2.08
CA LYS A 65 10.20 5.18 2.88
C LYS A 65 10.24 6.48 3.68
N GLU A 66 9.63 7.54 3.16
CA GLU A 66 9.53 8.84 3.80
C GLU A 66 8.07 9.29 3.82
N TYR A 67 7.54 9.51 5.02
CA TYR A 67 6.10 9.70 5.20
C TYR A 67 5.61 10.99 4.53
N GLY A 68 4.56 10.88 3.71
CA GLY A 68 3.98 11.99 2.94
C GLY A 68 4.72 12.35 1.64
N VAL A 69 5.89 11.77 1.36
CA VAL A 69 6.66 12.06 0.14
C VAL A 69 6.34 11.03 -0.94
N ARG A 70 5.72 11.47 -2.04
CA ARG A 70 5.29 10.59 -3.15
C ARG A 70 6.46 9.83 -3.76
N GLU A 71 7.58 10.51 -3.97
CA GLU A 71 8.75 9.98 -4.65
C GLU A 71 9.47 8.92 -3.80
N SER A 72 9.15 8.83 -2.50
CA SER A 72 9.71 7.84 -1.59
C SER A 72 9.05 6.46 -1.70
N TRP A 73 7.89 6.38 -2.38
CA TRP A 73 7.24 5.09 -2.62
C TRP A 73 8.15 4.18 -3.44
N THR A 74 8.50 3.04 -2.86
CA THR A 74 9.33 2.01 -3.49
C THR A 74 8.52 0.75 -3.65
N LYS A 75 8.53 0.16 -4.84
CA LYS A 75 7.91 -1.14 -5.08
C LYS A 75 8.85 -2.26 -4.64
N ILE A 76 8.33 -3.20 -3.87
CA ILE A 76 9.04 -4.39 -3.39
C ILE A 76 8.38 -5.62 -4.01
N ARG A 77 9.21 -6.58 -4.44
CA ARG A 77 8.76 -7.85 -5.00
C ARG A 77 9.16 -9.00 -4.08
N SER A 78 8.20 -9.86 -3.78
CA SER A 78 8.42 -11.12 -3.09
C SER A 78 8.44 -12.27 -4.11
N PRO A 79 9.24 -13.32 -3.89
CA PRO A 79 9.16 -14.54 -4.70
C PRO A 79 7.80 -15.26 -4.56
N ILE A 80 7.08 -15.03 -3.46
CA ILE A 80 5.81 -15.67 -3.14
C ILE A 80 4.70 -14.59 -3.11
N PRO A 81 3.49 -14.85 -3.67
CA PRO A 81 2.38 -13.89 -3.65
C PRO A 81 1.93 -13.52 -2.24
N TYR A 82 1.49 -12.28 -2.04
CA TYR A 82 0.93 -11.85 -0.75
C TYR A 82 -0.43 -12.47 -0.48
N SER A 83 -1.16 -12.93 -1.51
CA SER A 83 -2.45 -13.62 -1.32
C SER A 83 -2.33 -14.93 -0.53
N VAL A 84 -1.16 -15.58 -0.61
CA VAL A 84 -0.88 -16.84 0.09
C VAL A 84 -0.01 -16.65 1.34
N LEU A 85 0.40 -15.41 1.64
CA LEU A 85 1.26 -15.08 2.77
C LEU A 85 0.52 -14.17 3.74
N GLN A 86 0.60 -14.48 5.02
CA GLN A 86 0.18 -13.59 6.10
C GLN A 86 1.40 -13.16 6.91
N HIS A 87 1.52 -11.86 7.14
CA HIS A 87 2.52 -11.35 8.07
C HIS A 87 2.17 -11.85 9.47
N SER A 88 3.09 -12.55 10.12
CA SER A 88 2.84 -13.15 11.44
C SER A 88 2.84 -12.14 12.59
N GLY A 89 3.19 -10.88 12.32
CA GLY A 89 3.47 -9.86 13.34
C GLY A 89 4.86 -9.99 13.97
N PHE A 90 5.65 -11.00 13.60
CA PHE A 90 7.01 -11.18 14.10
C PHE A 90 8.05 -10.76 13.05
N TRP A 91 8.90 -9.80 13.41
CA TRP A 91 10.05 -9.42 12.59
C TRP A 91 11.30 -9.16 13.45
N LYS A 92 12.47 -9.41 12.86
CA LYS A 92 13.79 -8.96 13.32
C LYS A 92 14.29 -7.89 12.35
N LYS A 93 15.35 -7.15 12.73
CA LYS A 93 15.92 -6.05 11.91
C LYS A 93 16.12 -6.38 10.42
N SER A 94 16.42 -7.64 10.10
CA SER A 94 16.67 -8.10 8.72
C SER A 94 15.62 -9.05 8.15
N HIS A 95 14.73 -9.64 8.95
CA HIS A 95 13.85 -10.73 8.50
C HIS A 95 12.43 -10.57 9.05
N ASP A 96 11.44 -10.77 8.19
CA ASP A 96 10.02 -10.89 8.55
C ASP A 96 9.62 -12.38 8.51
N LEU A 97 8.84 -12.83 9.49
CA LEU A 97 8.24 -14.16 9.46
C LEU A 97 6.87 -14.06 8.79
N LEU A 98 6.74 -14.73 7.65
CA LEU A 98 5.49 -14.87 6.92
C LEU A 98 5.00 -16.31 7.07
N VAL A 99 3.71 -16.49 7.33
CA VAL A 99 3.06 -17.81 7.38
C VAL A 99 2.22 -18.00 6.12
N PHE A 100 2.11 -19.24 5.64
CA PHE A 100 1.19 -19.54 4.57
C PHE A 100 -0.24 -19.47 5.09
N ARG A 101 -1.14 -18.93 4.27
CA ARG A 101 -2.57 -19.14 4.50
C ARG A 101 -2.95 -20.53 4.03
N ASP A 102 -3.59 -21.28 4.91
CA ASP A 102 -4.28 -22.54 4.59
C ASP A 102 -5.55 -22.28 3.77
#